data_AF-A0A8X7SHN1-F1
#
_entry.id   AF-A0A8X7SHN1-F1
#
_cell.length_a   1.000
_cell.length_b   1.000
_cell.length_c   1.000
_cell.angle_alpha   90.00
_cell.angle_beta   90.00
_cell.angle_gamma   90.00
#
_symmetry.space_group_name_H-M   'P 1'
#
loop_
_entity.id
_entity.type
_entity.pdbx_description
1 polymer ?
#
loop_
_entity_poly.entity_id
_entity_poly.type
_entity_poly.pdbx_seq_one_letter_code
_entity_poly.pdbx_strand_id
1 'polypeptide(L)'
;MKRGDEIEVSSDEEGLKGSWFRAVLEDPLPKYGTKKLNVFLLANDGSITPKNTYRRFLRPIPPELLFTAAAEFEEGCVVEAGGGLVWL
;
A
#
# COMPACT_ATOMS: atom_id res chain seq x y z
N MET A 1 -10.38 6.45 4.72
CA MET A 1 -10.54 5.84 3.40
C MET A 1 -11.88 6.21 2.80
N LYS A 2 -11.83 7.14 1.86
CA LYS A 2 -12.90 7.55 0.95
C LYS A 2 -12.31 7.69 -0.46
N ARG A 3 -13.17 7.79 -1.46
CA ARG A 3 -12.75 8.06 -2.84
C ARG A 3 -11.80 9.26 -2.88
N GLY A 4 -10.67 9.10 -3.56
CA GLY A 4 -9.60 10.09 -3.68
C GLY A 4 -8.53 10.01 -2.58
N ASP A 5 -8.71 9.21 -1.52
CA ASP A 5 -7.64 9.02 -0.53
C ASP A 5 -6.47 8.24 -1.17
N GLU A 6 -5.25 8.66 -0.84
CA GLU A 6 -4.04 7.85 -1.04
C GLU A 6 -4.02 6.68 -0.05
N ILE A 7 -3.71 5.51 -0.56
CA ILE A 7 -3.79 4.24 0.13
C ILE A 7 -2.63 3.34 -0.33
N GLU A 8 -2.43 2.23 0.36
CA GLU A 8 -1.58 1.16 -0.15
C GLU A 8 -2.43 -0.04 -0.55
N VAL A 9 -2.03 -0.69 -1.64
CA VAL A 9 -2.64 -1.90 -2.16
C VAL A 9 -1.63 -3.03 -2.21
N SER A 10 -2.05 -4.23 -1.81
CA SER A 10 -1.26 -5.46 -1.93
C SER A 10 -1.89 -6.41 -2.96
N SER A 11 -1.14 -7.43 -3.37
CA SER A 11 -1.59 -8.50 -4.27
C SER A 11 -1.15 -9.85 -3.71
N ASP A 12 -1.97 -10.88 -3.89
CA ASP A 12 -1.59 -12.27 -3.55
C ASP A 12 -0.90 -12.99 -4.72
N GLU A 13 -0.55 -12.24 -5.79
CA GLU A 13 0.22 -12.76 -6.91
C GLU A 13 1.59 -13.25 -6.42
N GLU A 14 2.03 -14.41 -6.89
CA GLU A 14 3.32 -14.99 -6.53
C GLU A 14 4.45 -14.00 -6.88
N GLY A 15 5.26 -13.66 -5.87
CA GLY A 15 6.32 -12.64 -5.99
C GLY A 15 5.92 -11.21 -5.55
N LEU A 16 4.62 -10.92 -5.36
CA LEU A 16 4.13 -9.64 -4.82
C LEU A 16 3.51 -9.78 -3.43
N LYS A 17 3.41 -11.01 -2.92
CA LYS A 17 2.86 -11.31 -1.61
C LYS A 17 3.70 -10.66 -0.51
N GLY A 18 3.05 -9.87 0.33
CA GLY A 18 3.70 -9.10 1.39
C GLY A 18 4.17 -7.72 0.95
N SER A 19 4.16 -7.40 -0.34
CA SER A 19 4.45 -6.05 -0.82
C SER A 19 3.20 -5.17 -0.84
N TRP A 20 3.41 -3.89 -0.53
CA TRP A 20 2.40 -2.84 -0.54
C TRP A 20 2.82 -1.72 -1.48
N PHE A 21 1.91 -1.31 -2.37
CA PHE A 21 2.15 -0.33 -3.41
C PHE A 21 1.26 0.88 -3.19
N ARG A 22 1.79 2.09 -3.40
CA ARG A 22 0.98 3.31 -3.33
C ARG A 22 -0.09 3.32 -4.43
N ALA A 23 -1.29 3.73 -4.06
CA ALA A 23 -2.40 3.87 -4.98
C ALA A 23 -3.40 4.94 -4.53
N VAL A 24 -4.26 5.39 -5.45
CA VAL A 24 -5.39 6.26 -5.15
C VAL A 24 -6.69 5.47 -5.26
N LEU A 25 -7.55 5.58 -4.25
CA LEU A 25 -8.86 4.91 -4.26
C LEU A 25 -9.83 5.62 -5.22
N GLU A 26 -10.21 4.98 -6.32
CA GLU A 26 -11.17 5.55 -7.27
C GLU A 26 -12.62 5.31 -6.85
N ASP A 27 -12.92 4.11 -6.35
CA ASP A 27 -14.26 3.72 -5.95
C ASP A 27 -14.57 4.03 -4.48
N PRO A 28 -15.82 4.40 -4.14
CA PRO A 28 -16.24 4.47 -2.75
C PRO A 28 -16.21 3.07 -2.12
N LEU A 29 -15.79 3.00 -0.85
CA LEU A 29 -15.82 1.73 -0.10
C LEU A 29 -17.26 1.20 0.00
N PRO A 30 -17.48 -0.11 -0.20
CA PRO A 30 -18.79 -0.71 -0.09
C PRO A 30 -19.20 -0.73 1.39
N LYS A 31 -20.46 -0.35 1.66
CA LYS A 31 -21.04 -0.43 3.00
C LYS A 31 -21.27 -1.89 3.43
N TYR A 32 -21.59 -2.76 2.48
CA TYR A 32 -21.90 -4.18 2.69
C TYR A 32 -21.32 -5.03 1.56
N GLY A 33 -20.93 -6.27 1.89
CA GLY A 33 -20.45 -7.27 0.92
C GLY A 33 -19.02 -7.07 0.42
N THR A 34 -18.55 -8.05 -0.36
CA THR A 34 -17.24 -8.03 -1.03
C THR A 34 -17.41 -7.58 -2.47
N LYS A 35 -17.23 -6.28 -2.72
CA LYS A 35 -17.18 -5.74 -4.08
C LYS A 35 -15.74 -5.46 -4.50
N LYS A 36 -15.48 -5.72 -5.77
CA LYS A 36 -14.28 -5.27 -6.46
C LYS A 36 -14.24 -3.74 -6.53
N LEU A 37 -13.09 -3.16 -6.24
CA LEU A 37 -12.83 -1.72 -6.21
C LEU A 37 -11.76 -1.38 -7.24
N ASN A 38 -11.96 -0.29 -7.96
CA ASN A 38 -10.96 0.28 -8.82
C ASN A 38 -10.05 1.22 -8.03
N VAL A 39 -8.76 1.07 -8.27
CA VAL A 39 -7.69 1.89 -7.71
C VAL A 39 -6.70 2.24 -8.80
N PHE A 40 -5.99 3.34 -8.61
CA PHE A 40 -4.92 3.76 -9.49
C PHE A 40 -3.58 3.53 -8.81
N LEU A 41 -2.83 2.51 -9.26
CA LEU A 41 -1.46 2.27 -8.80
C LEU A 41 -0.56 3.42 -9.23
N LEU A 42 0.19 3.95 -8.28
CA LEU A 42 1.21 4.97 -8.49
C LEU A 42 2.56 4.28 -8.63
N ALA A 43 3.09 4.22 -9.85
CA ALA A 43 4.44 3.74 -10.08
C ALA A 43 5.47 4.80 -9.68
N ASN A 44 6.70 4.37 -9.40
CA ASN A 44 7.80 5.28 -9.08
C ASN A 44 8.16 6.24 -10.25
N ASP A 45 7.88 5.83 -11.48
CA ASP A 45 8.05 6.64 -12.70
C ASP A 45 6.96 7.73 -12.86
N GLY A 46 5.99 7.79 -11.94
CA GLY A 46 4.84 8.69 -12.03
C GLY A 46 3.74 8.20 -12.97
N SER A 47 3.92 7.03 -13.60
CA SER A 47 2.87 6.38 -14.37
C SER A 47 1.75 5.86 -13.46
N ILE A 48 0.52 6.01 -13.94
CA ILE A 48 -0.70 5.64 -13.21
C ILE A 48 -1.33 4.44 -13.91
N THR A 49 -1.48 3.33 -13.20
CA THR A 49 -2.06 2.09 -13.76
C THR A 49 -3.38 1.76 -13.06
N PRO A 50 -4.51 1.67 -13.77
CA PRO A 50 -5.77 1.23 -13.17
C PRO A 50 -5.68 -0.26 -12.80
N LYS A 51 -6.07 -0.59 -11.58
CA LYS A 51 -6.11 -1.95 -11.05
C LYS A 51 -7.43 -2.18 -10.34
N ASN A 52 -7.96 -3.39 -10.51
CA ASN A 52 -9.12 -3.84 -9.78
C ASN A 52 -8.69 -4.76 -8.63
N THR A 53 -9.16 -4.47 -7.42
CA THR A 53 -8.77 -5.16 -6.19
C THR A 53 -9.96 -5.28 -5.22
N TYR A 54 -9.73 -5.82 -4.03
CA TYR A 54 -10.74 -5.93 -2.97
C TYR A 54 -10.32 -5.13 -1.75
N ARG A 55 -11.31 -4.71 -0.95
CA ARG A 55 -11.09 -3.97 0.29
C ARG A 55 -10.07 -4.62 1.25
N ARG A 56 -9.97 -5.95 1.26
CA ARG A 56 -9.00 -6.68 2.13
C ARG A 56 -7.55 -6.45 1.72
N PHE A 57 -7.30 -6.09 0.46
CA PHE A 57 -5.98 -5.76 -0.04
C PHE A 57 -5.67 -4.27 0.02
N LEU A 58 -6.51 -3.46 0.69
CA LEU A 58 -6.30 -2.02 0.85
C LEU A 58 -5.99 -1.70 2.31
N ARG A 59 -5.01 -0.83 2.55
CA ARG A 59 -4.74 -0.23 3.87
C ARG A 59 -4.45 1.28 3.75
N PRO A 60 -4.76 2.09 4.77
CA PRO A 60 -4.35 3.50 4.78
C PRO A 60 -2.83 3.61 4.76
N ILE A 61 -2.30 4.74 4.27
CA ILE A 61 -0.87 5.03 4.36
C ILE A 61 -0.48 5.01 5.85
N PRO A 62 0.52 4.20 6.26
CA PRO A 62 0.96 4.15 7.63
C PRO A 62 1.49 5.54 8.07
N PRO A 63 1.24 5.97 9.32
CA PRO A 63 1.70 7.27 9.79
C PRO A 63 3.23 7.33 9.82
N GLU A 64 3.80 8.39 9.24
CA GLU A 64 5.26 8.56 9.07
C GLU A 64 6.03 8.62 10.40
N LEU A 65 5.35 8.99 11.48
CA LEU A 65 5.91 9.06 12.83
C LEU A 65 6.41 7.70 13.37
N LEU A 66 5.99 6.58 12.78
CA LEU A 66 6.45 5.24 13.17
C LEU A 66 7.75 4.80 12.49
N PHE A 67 8.18 5.47 11.42
CA PHE A 67 9.40 5.10 10.68
C PHE A 67 10.63 5.93 11.08
N THR A 68 10.43 7.11 11.65
CA THR A 68 11.50 8.06 12.03
C THR A 68 11.71 8.16 13.54
N ALA A 69 10.71 7.80 14.35
CA ALA A 69 10.94 7.61 15.77
C ALA A 69 11.86 6.40 15.92
N ALA A 70 12.96 6.57 16.66
CA ALA A 70 13.92 5.54 16.99
C ALA A 70 13.23 4.33 17.64
N ALA A 71 12.63 3.47 16.82
CA ALA A 71 12.26 2.13 17.20
C ALA A 71 13.59 1.40 17.36
N GLU A 72 13.98 1.15 18.61
CA GLU A 72 15.05 0.21 18.91
C GLU A 72 14.58 -1.15 18.38
N PHE A 73 15.01 -1.50 17.17
CA PHE A 73 14.67 -2.78 16.56
C PHE A 73 15.52 -3.85 17.23
N GLU A 74 14.89 -4.75 17.99
CA GLU A 74 15.53 -5.98 18.43
C GLU A 74 15.68 -6.97 17.27
N GLU A 75 16.73 -7.82 17.34
CA GLU A 75 16.93 -8.94 16.42
C GLU A 75 15.69 -9.85 16.46
N GLY A 76 14.95 -9.91 15.33
CA GLY A 76 13.68 -10.64 15.24
C GLY A 76 12.46 -9.78 14.91
N CYS A 77 12.58 -8.45 14.89
CA CYS A 77 11.50 -7.56 14.45
C CYS A 77 11.25 -7.67 12.93
N VAL A 78 10.01 -8.00 12.55
CA VAL A 78 9.58 -7.97 11.15
C VAL A 78 9.34 -6.52 10.74
N VAL A 79 10.21 -5.99 9.89
CA VAL A 79 10.12 -4.62 9.36
C VAL A 79 9.84 -4.65 7.86
N GLU A 80 9.05 -3.68 7.38
CA GLU A 80 8.84 -3.47 5.95
C GLU A 80 10.03 -2.68 5.40
N ALA A 81 10.78 -3.27 4.46
CA ALA A 81 11.90 -2.60 3.83
C ALA A 81 11.41 -1.64 2.73
N GLY A 82 11.50 -0.33 2.96
CA GLY A 82 11.38 0.67 1.90
C GLY A 82 12.63 0.62 1.02
N GLY A 83 12.54 0.00 -0.16
CA GLY A 83 13.63 -0.12 -1.11
C GLY A 83 14.02 1.22 -1.75
N GLY A 84 14.69 2.09 -0.98
CA GLY A 84 15.46 3.22 -1.50
C GLY A 84 16.92 2.80 -1.61
N LEU A 85 17.38 2.46 -2.82
CA LEU A 85 18.80 2.27 -3.10
C LEU A 85 19.52 3.61 -2.92
N VAL A 86 20.10 3.85 -1.74
CA VAL A 86 21.20 4.81 -1.60
C VAL A 86 22.50 4.01 -1.76
N TRP A 87 23.09 4.12 -2.95
CA TRP A 87 24.46 3.67 -3.20
C TRP A 87 25.41 4.62 -2.49
N LEU A 88 26.39 4.08 -1.76
CA LEU A 88 27.65 4.75 -1.44
C LEU A 88 28.76 4.13 -2.28
#